data_AF-A0A6P7TK69-F1
#
_entry.id   AF-A0A6P7TK69-F1
#
_cell.length_a   1.000
_cell.length_b   1.000
_cell.length_c   1.000
_cell.angle_alpha   90.00
_cell.angle_beta   90.00
_cell.angle_gamma   90.00
#
_symmetry.space_group_name_H-M   'P 1'
#
loop_
_entity.id
_entity.type
_entity.pdbx_description
1 polymer ?
#
loop_
_entity_poly.entity_id
_entity_poly.type
_entity_poly.pdbx_seq_one_letter_code
_entity_poly.pdbx_strand_id
1 'polypeptide(L)'
;MAASGLPSFTGDAGLWLAQVESHFSTHAVPPQQQLHLLYSSLPSRFATSVRDLIMSPHPDATYASVKAEILRRNTRSEESQFNELMAAEQLGDRTPSQFLRHLRELSGNAADAPLLRKIFFSRLPAHVQTMLATALESVSVDQIATMADKILEFSRPSPSQGLYACTEPPPTPSPTKNSLAKKIDALTQRINDLCRAIGRRPRSRSRSGSVSRSRSDSVSRFGWCWYHSKYAEKAERCTQPCTFQPSGN
;
A
#
# COMPACT_ATOMS: atom_id res chain seq x y z
N MET A 1 -9.66 -63.69 30.15
CA MET A 1 -10.53 -63.05 31.17
C MET A 1 -10.69 -61.61 30.77
N ALA A 2 -11.91 -61.21 30.44
CA ALA A 2 -12.20 -59.96 29.72
C ALA A 2 -11.93 -58.73 30.60
N ALA A 3 -11.30 -57.73 30.00
CA ALA A 3 -11.21 -56.37 30.51
C ALA A 3 -12.61 -55.73 30.51
N SER A 4 -13.47 -56.13 31.44
CA SER A 4 -14.86 -55.68 31.53
C SER A 4 -14.96 -54.66 32.65
N GLY A 5 -14.87 -53.37 32.31
CA GLY A 5 -15.22 -52.30 33.26
C GLY A 5 -14.72 -50.91 32.90
N LEU A 6 -13.66 -50.80 32.08
CA LEU A 6 -13.09 -49.50 31.78
C LEU A 6 -13.81 -48.79 30.63
N PRO A 7 -14.04 -47.48 30.75
CA PRO A 7 -14.77 -46.68 29.78
C PRO A 7 -14.08 -46.68 28.42
N SER A 8 -14.88 -46.75 27.36
CA SER A 8 -14.38 -46.56 26.00
C SER A 8 -13.94 -45.13 25.80
N PHE A 9 -12.88 -44.93 25.02
CA PHE A 9 -12.34 -43.62 24.76
C PHE A 9 -13.21 -42.81 23.76
N THR A 10 -13.59 -41.58 24.13
CA THR A 10 -14.62 -40.78 23.42
C THR A 10 -14.13 -39.53 22.69
N GLY A 11 -12.83 -39.21 22.71
CA GLY A 11 -12.26 -38.03 22.04
C GLY A 11 -11.45 -37.13 22.97
N ASP A 12 -11.84 -37.04 24.23
CA ASP A 12 -11.24 -36.17 25.24
C ASP A 12 -10.39 -36.98 26.25
N ALA A 13 -9.13 -36.59 26.42
CA ALA A 13 -8.20 -37.27 27.31
C ALA A 13 -8.48 -37.05 28.80
N GLY A 14 -8.90 -35.84 29.17
CA GLY A 14 -9.29 -35.52 30.54
C GLY A 14 -10.57 -36.26 30.94
N LEU A 15 -11.58 -36.26 30.06
CA LEU A 15 -12.84 -36.95 30.29
C LEU A 15 -12.64 -38.46 30.50
N TRP A 16 -11.87 -39.11 29.63
CA TRP A 16 -11.60 -40.54 29.74
C TRP A 16 -10.84 -40.88 31.03
N LEU A 17 -9.81 -40.10 31.39
CA LEU A 17 -9.07 -40.30 32.63
C LEU A 17 -9.98 -40.13 33.86
N ALA A 18 -10.87 -39.13 33.86
CA ALA A 18 -11.83 -38.93 34.94
C ALA A 18 -12.79 -40.12 35.11
N GLN A 19 -13.24 -40.73 34.00
CA GLN A 19 -14.07 -41.93 34.03
C GLN A 19 -13.29 -43.16 34.56
N VAL A 20 -12.02 -43.30 34.20
CA VAL A 20 -11.13 -44.36 34.74
C VAL A 20 -10.93 -44.17 36.26
N GLU A 21 -10.74 -42.94 36.72
CA GLU A 21 -10.60 -42.62 38.15
C GLU A 21 -11.88 -42.88 38.94
N SER A 22 -13.03 -42.56 38.35
CA SER A 22 -14.33 -42.91 38.92
C SER A 22 -14.44 -44.43 39.08
N HIS A 23 -14.06 -45.21 38.06
CA HIS A 23 -14.03 -46.67 38.14
C HIS A 23 -13.07 -47.18 39.23
N PHE A 24 -11.86 -46.63 39.34
CA PHE A 24 -10.91 -46.99 40.40
C PHE A 24 -11.45 -46.70 41.79
N SER A 25 -12.14 -45.58 41.95
CA SER A 25 -12.77 -45.18 43.20
C SER A 25 -13.91 -46.12 43.59
N THR A 26 -14.78 -46.46 42.63
CA THR A 26 -15.91 -47.38 42.85
C THR A 26 -15.46 -48.80 43.23
N HIS A 27 -14.35 -49.27 42.66
CA HIS A 27 -13.82 -50.62 42.92
C HIS A 27 -12.72 -50.65 43.98
N ALA A 28 -12.48 -49.55 44.69
CA ALA A 28 -11.43 -49.40 45.70
C ALA A 28 -10.05 -49.93 45.24
N VAL A 29 -9.67 -49.61 44.00
CA VAL A 29 -8.43 -50.11 43.38
C VAL A 29 -7.22 -49.48 44.09
N PRO A 30 -6.29 -50.29 44.61
CA PRO A 30 -5.12 -49.77 45.33
C PRO A 30 -4.16 -49.03 44.38
N PRO A 31 -3.47 -47.96 44.83
CA PRO A 31 -2.59 -47.13 44.00
C PRO A 31 -1.54 -47.91 43.20
N GLN A 32 -1.02 -49.01 43.77
CA GLN A 32 -0.03 -49.89 43.13
C GLN A 32 -0.62 -50.56 41.88
N GLN A 33 -1.91 -50.88 41.89
CA GLN A 33 -2.58 -51.59 40.80
C GLN A 33 -3.17 -50.63 39.75
N GLN A 34 -3.46 -49.38 40.13
CA GLN A 34 -3.98 -48.35 39.23
C GLN A 34 -3.07 -48.10 38.02
N LEU A 35 -1.75 -48.06 38.23
CA LEU A 35 -0.78 -47.84 37.15
C LEU A 35 -0.74 -49.00 36.15
N HIS A 36 -0.73 -50.24 36.64
CA HIS A 36 -0.78 -51.42 35.79
C HIS A 36 -2.08 -51.50 34.99
N LEU A 37 -3.21 -51.20 35.63
CA LEU A 37 -4.51 -51.16 34.96
C LEU A 37 -4.53 -50.07 33.90
N LEU A 38 -4.04 -48.86 34.21
CA LEU A 38 -3.92 -47.77 33.25
C LEU A 38 -3.16 -48.22 31.99
N TYR A 39 -1.95 -48.78 32.13
CA TYR A 39 -1.17 -49.26 30.99
C TYR A 39 -1.87 -50.34 30.17
N SER A 40 -2.56 -51.28 30.84
CA SER A 40 -3.30 -52.34 30.16
C SER A 40 -4.54 -51.84 29.40
N SER A 41 -5.08 -50.70 29.80
CA SER A 41 -6.32 -50.14 29.26
C SER A 41 -6.11 -48.91 28.39
N LEU A 42 -4.87 -48.50 28.14
CA LEU A 42 -4.56 -47.32 27.34
C LEU A 42 -5.06 -47.50 25.90
N PRO A 43 -5.93 -46.60 25.39
CA PRO A 43 -6.24 -46.52 23.97
C PRO A 43 -4.97 -46.42 23.12
N SER A 44 -4.98 -47.01 21.92
CA SER A 44 -3.80 -47.11 21.05
C SER A 44 -3.12 -45.76 20.77
N ARG A 45 -3.90 -44.68 20.65
CA ARG A 45 -3.38 -43.32 20.46
C ARG A 45 -2.56 -42.80 21.65
N PHE A 46 -3.00 -43.09 22.87
CA PHE A 46 -2.27 -42.74 24.09
C PHE A 46 -1.05 -43.62 24.25
N ALA A 47 -1.20 -44.93 24.07
CA ALA A 47 -0.09 -45.88 24.14
C ALA A 47 1.04 -45.50 23.18
N THR A 48 0.72 -44.98 21.98
CA THR A 48 1.71 -44.48 21.04
C THR A 48 2.39 -43.20 21.53
N SER A 49 1.62 -42.28 22.12
CA SER A 49 2.11 -40.99 22.64
C SER A 49 3.02 -41.13 23.87
N VAL A 50 2.75 -42.12 24.74
CA VAL A 50 3.54 -42.42 25.95
C VAL A 50 4.32 -43.74 25.87
N ARG A 51 4.72 -44.14 24.65
CA ARG A 51 5.43 -45.41 24.40
C ARG A 51 6.67 -45.57 25.31
N ASP A 52 7.42 -44.49 25.49
CA ASP A 52 8.59 -44.41 26.37
C ASP A 52 8.26 -44.72 27.83
N LEU A 53 7.12 -44.22 28.35
CA LEU A 53 6.69 -44.50 29.73
C LEU A 53 6.31 -45.97 29.94
N ILE A 54 5.83 -46.64 28.89
CA ILE A 54 5.42 -48.05 28.92
C ILE A 54 6.62 -48.97 28.73
N MET A 55 7.49 -48.68 27.76
CA MET A 55 8.64 -49.53 27.40
C MET A 55 9.86 -49.31 28.31
N SER A 56 9.94 -48.16 28.98
CA SER A 56 11.03 -47.82 29.91
C SER A 56 10.46 -47.08 31.13
N PRO A 57 9.67 -47.78 31.98
CA PRO A 57 9.04 -47.15 33.13
C PRO A 57 10.10 -46.72 34.15
N HIS A 58 9.97 -45.49 34.65
CA HIS A 58 10.79 -44.99 35.75
C HIS A 58 10.48 -45.80 37.03
N PRO A 59 11.47 -46.17 37.86
CA PRO A 59 11.25 -46.95 39.08
C PRO A 59 10.28 -46.28 40.06
N ASP A 60 10.28 -44.94 40.12
CA ASP A 60 9.35 -44.15 40.95
C ASP A 60 8.10 -43.65 40.18
N ALA A 61 7.78 -44.24 39.02
CA ALA A 61 6.59 -43.86 38.28
C ALA A 61 5.33 -44.18 39.10
N THR A 62 4.49 -43.17 39.31
CA THR A 62 3.20 -43.32 39.97
C THR A 62 2.08 -43.12 38.95
N TYR A 63 0.87 -43.58 39.30
CA TYR A 63 -0.32 -43.27 38.51
C TYR A 63 -0.45 -41.75 38.27
N ALA A 64 -0.17 -40.93 39.28
CA ALA A 64 -0.26 -39.47 39.18
C ALA A 64 0.74 -38.88 38.17
N SER A 65 2.00 -39.31 38.17
CA SER A 65 3.00 -38.79 37.23
C SER A 65 2.71 -39.19 35.80
N VAL A 66 2.28 -40.44 35.59
CA VAL A 66 1.94 -40.95 34.25
C VAL A 66 0.65 -40.33 33.73
N LYS A 67 -0.37 -40.15 34.58
CA LYS A 67 -1.58 -39.40 34.25
C LYS A 67 -1.25 -37.99 33.78
N ALA A 68 -0.40 -37.27 34.52
CA ALA A 68 0.01 -35.92 34.17
C ALA A 68 0.69 -35.88 32.80
N GLU A 69 1.57 -36.83 32.51
CA GLU A 69 2.29 -36.88 31.23
C GLU A 69 1.38 -37.29 30.05
N ILE A 70 0.44 -38.21 30.26
CA ILE A 70 -0.59 -38.55 29.26
C ILE A 70 -1.42 -37.31 28.94
N LEU A 71 -1.87 -36.58 29.95
CA LEU A 71 -2.66 -35.37 29.78
C LEU A 71 -1.83 -34.29 29.07
N ARG A 72 -0.57 -34.09 29.47
CA ARG A 72 0.34 -33.11 28.85
C ARG A 72 0.56 -33.38 27.35
N ARG A 73 0.71 -34.65 26.96
CA ARG A 73 1.00 -35.02 25.56
C ARG A 73 -0.22 -35.17 24.67
N ASN A 74 -1.40 -35.39 25.25
CA ASN A 74 -2.61 -35.74 24.48
C ASN A 74 -3.77 -34.76 24.66
N THR A 75 -3.66 -33.81 25.57
CA THR A 75 -4.55 -32.65 25.63
C THR A 75 -3.94 -31.56 24.76
N ARG A 76 -4.73 -31.00 23.83
CA ARG A 76 -4.30 -29.79 23.11
C ARG A 76 -4.11 -28.69 24.15
N SER A 77 -2.98 -27.97 24.11
CA SER A 77 -2.78 -26.84 25.02
C SER A 77 -3.97 -25.87 24.90
N GLU A 78 -4.36 -25.24 26.01
CA GLU A 78 -5.40 -24.20 26.00
C GLU A 78 -5.08 -23.14 24.94
N GLU A 79 -3.81 -22.81 24.77
CA GLU A 79 -3.30 -21.94 23.72
C GLU A 79 -3.57 -22.46 22.30
N SER A 80 -3.38 -23.75 22.03
CA SER A 80 -3.66 -24.33 20.70
C SER A 80 -5.15 -24.37 20.39
N GLN A 81 -5.98 -24.72 21.37
CA GLN A 81 -7.45 -24.71 21.20
C GLN A 81 -7.96 -23.28 20.98
N PHE A 82 -7.45 -22.34 21.75
CA PHE A 82 -7.75 -20.92 21.61
C PHE A 82 -7.28 -20.39 20.24
N ASN A 83 -6.06 -20.71 19.81
CA ASN A 83 -5.55 -20.33 18.49
C ASN A 83 -6.42 -20.87 17.35
N GLU A 84 -6.92 -22.09 17.45
CA GLU A 84 -7.76 -22.71 16.43
C GLU A 84 -9.19 -22.15 16.41
N LEU A 85 -9.80 -21.96 17.58
CA LEU A 85 -11.09 -21.27 17.71
C LEU A 85 -11.01 -19.86 17.13
N MET A 86 -9.94 -19.14 17.43
CA MET A 86 -9.73 -17.78 16.93
C MET A 86 -9.18 -17.76 15.49
N ALA A 87 -8.66 -18.88 14.96
CA ALA A 87 -8.16 -18.94 13.59
C ALA A 87 -9.29 -18.74 12.57
N ALA A 88 -10.48 -19.26 12.89
CA ALA A 88 -11.69 -19.08 12.11
C ALA A 88 -12.25 -17.65 12.16
N GLU A 89 -11.91 -16.87 13.19
CA GLU A 89 -12.44 -15.54 13.40
C GLU A 89 -11.68 -14.47 12.59
N GLN A 90 -12.44 -13.61 11.92
CA GLN A 90 -11.91 -12.51 11.10
C GLN A 90 -12.54 -11.19 11.54
N LEU A 91 -11.80 -10.08 11.45
CA LEU A 91 -12.33 -8.77 11.81
C LEU A 91 -13.62 -8.43 11.05
N GLY A 92 -13.64 -8.68 9.72
CA GLY A 92 -14.80 -8.41 8.86
C GLY A 92 -15.17 -6.92 8.85
N ASP A 93 -16.46 -6.62 8.90
CA ASP A 93 -17.00 -5.25 8.95
C ASP A 93 -17.06 -4.65 10.37
N ARG A 94 -16.69 -5.45 11.38
CA ARG A 94 -16.74 -5.06 12.79
C ARG A 94 -15.66 -4.03 13.09
N THR A 95 -15.93 -3.14 14.03
CA THR A 95 -14.86 -2.32 14.58
C THR A 95 -13.94 -3.18 15.47
N PRO A 96 -12.63 -2.86 15.55
CA PRO A 96 -11.71 -3.50 16.48
C PRO A 96 -12.25 -3.67 17.92
N SER A 97 -12.94 -2.67 18.50
CA SER A 97 -13.55 -2.84 19.83
C SER A 97 -14.70 -3.85 19.87
N GLN A 98 -15.53 -3.89 18.82
CA GLN A 98 -16.59 -4.90 18.72
C GLN A 98 -16.00 -6.30 18.56
N PHE A 99 -14.95 -6.42 17.74
CA PHE A 99 -14.24 -7.68 17.56
C PHE A 99 -13.58 -8.14 18.86
N LEU A 100 -12.94 -7.25 19.61
CA LEU A 100 -12.37 -7.59 20.91
C LEU A 100 -13.43 -8.13 21.89
N ARG A 101 -14.63 -7.53 21.92
CA ARG A 101 -15.74 -8.01 22.75
C ARG A 101 -16.18 -9.41 22.34
N HIS A 102 -16.31 -9.67 21.04
CA HIS A 102 -16.62 -10.99 20.49
C HIS A 102 -15.54 -12.03 20.87
N LEU A 103 -14.26 -11.68 20.77
CA LEU A 103 -13.17 -12.56 21.18
C LEU A 103 -13.27 -12.90 22.68
N ARG A 104 -13.64 -11.94 23.53
CA ARG A 104 -13.83 -12.17 24.96
C ARG A 104 -14.99 -13.11 25.25
N GLU A 105 -16.13 -12.91 24.58
CA GLU A 105 -17.31 -13.78 24.70
C GLU A 105 -16.97 -15.24 24.33
N LEU A 106 -16.19 -15.45 23.27
CA LEU A 106 -15.73 -16.79 22.86
C LEU A 106 -14.68 -17.37 23.81
N SER A 107 -13.84 -16.54 24.42
CA SER A 107 -12.76 -16.97 25.33
C SER A 107 -13.25 -17.34 26.72
N GLY A 108 -14.48 -16.96 27.10
CA GLY A 108 -15.04 -17.17 28.43
C GLY A 108 -14.12 -16.65 29.54
N ASN A 109 -13.60 -17.57 30.36
CA ASN A 109 -12.77 -17.26 31.54
C ASN A 109 -11.32 -16.81 31.19
N ALA A 110 -10.93 -16.86 29.91
CA ALA A 110 -9.59 -16.46 29.42
C ALA A 110 -9.56 -15.05 28.79
N ALA A 111 -10.56 -14.21 29.09
CA ALA A 111 -10.80 -12.90 28.47
C ALA A 111 -9.64 -11.89 28.55
N ASP A 112 -8.72 -12.05 29.49
CA ASP A 112 -7.54 -11.18 29.67
C ASP A 112 -6.20 -11.91 29.44
N ALA A 113 -6.22 -13.06 28.77
CA ALA A 113 -5.01 -13.81 28.47
C ALA A 113 -4.06 -12.98 27.56
N PRO A 114 -2.73 -13.00 27.82
CA PRO A 114 -1.72 -12.41 26.92
C PRO A 114 -1.84 -12.92 25.47
N LEU A 115 -2.38 -14.12 25.32
CA LEU A 115 -2.66 -14.74 24.04
C LEU A 115 -3.80 -14.04 23.27
N LEU A 116 -4.91 -13.70 23.94
CA LEU A 116 -6.02 -12.95 23.35
C LEU A 116 -5.53 -11.63 22.78
N ARG A 117 -4.66 -10.92 23.53
CA ARG A 117 -4.01 -9.70 23.06
C ARG A 117 -3.22 -9.90 21.77
N LYS A 118 -2.35 -10.92 21.72
CA LYS A 118 -1.56 -11.22 20.53
C LYS A 118 -2.44 -11.55 19.32
N ILE A 119 -3.47 -12.37 19.52
CA ILE A 119 -4.39 -12.74 18.45
C ILE A 119 -5.17 -11.54 17.95
N PHE A 120 -5.81 -10.79 18.86
CA PHE A 120 -6.53 -9.56 18.53
C PHE A 120 -5.67 -8.66 17.65
N PHE A 121 -4.43 -8.39 18.08
CA PHE A 121 -3.50 -7.54 17.34
C PHE A 121 -3.14 -8.13 15.97
N SER A 122 -2.85 -9.43 15.88
CA SER A 122 -2.51 -10.11 14.63
C SER A 122 -3.62 -10.07 13.57
N ARG A 123 -4.88 -9.87 14.00
CA ARG A 123 -6.07 -9.83 13.14
C ARG A 123 -6.45 -8.42 12.69
N LEU A 124 -5.80 -7.39 13.23
CA LEU A 124 -6.00 -6.03 12.75
C LEU A 124 -5.38 -5.86 11.35
N PRO A 125 -5.86 -4.91 10.52
CA PRO A 125 -5.23 -4.63 9.24
C PRO A 125 -3.77 -4.19 9.40
N ALA A 126 -2.91 -4.54 8.44
CA ALA A 126 -1.46 -4.33 8.53
C ALA A 126 -1.07 -2.88 8.88
N HIS A 127 -1.73 -1.88 8.28
CA HIS A 127 -1.46 -0.47 8.55
C HIS A 127 -1.74 -0.07 10.01
N VAL A 128 -2.77 -0.65 10.63
CA VAL A 128 -3.12 -0.44 12.05
C VAL A 128 -2.06 -1.09 12.93
N GLN A 129 -1.64 -2.32 12.60
CA GLN A 129 -0.59 -3.02 13.34
C GLN A 129 0.71 -2.22 13.34
N THR A 130 1.12 -1.66 12.20
CA THR A 130 2.34 -0.83 12.12
C THR A 130 2.26 0.40 13.02
N MET A 131 1.12 1.09 13.05
CA MET A 131 0.96 2.29 13.89
C MET A 131 0.87 1.98 15.39
N LEU A 132 0.37 0.80 15.76
CA LEU A 132 0.17 0.41 17.16
C LEU A 132 1.23 -0.57 17.68
N ALA A 133 2.27 -0.88 16.89
CA ALA A 133 3.29 -1.88 17.23
C ALA A 133 3.95 -1.63 18.60
N THR A 134 4.27 -0.37 18.90
CA THR A 134 4.92 0.02 20.17
C THR A 134 3.94 0.10 21.35
N ALA A 135 2.64 0.25 21.07
CA ALA A 135 1.59 0.25 22.09
C ALA A 135 1.28 -1.17 22.58
N LEU A 136 1.68 -2.22 21.83
CA LEU A 136 1.39 -3.61 22.14
C LEU A 136 2.02 -4.12 23.46
N GLU A 137 2.99 -3.44 24.03
CA GLU A 137 3.58 -3.86 25.32
C GLU A 137 3.24 -2.90 26.48
N SER A 138 2.84 -1.66 26.17
CA SER A 138 2.74 -0.57 27.15
C SER A 138 1.29 -0.15 27.47
N VAL A 139 0.32 -0.53 26.65
CA VAL A 139 -1.06 -0.01 26.68
C VAL A 139 -2.07 -1.14 26.89
N SER A 140 -3.23 -0.94 27.50
CA SER A 140 -4.21 -2.04 27.68
C SER A 140 -4.82 -2.50 26.34
N VAL A 141 -5.40 -3.71 26.27
CA VAL A 141 -5.99 -4.24 25.02
C VAL A 141 -7.19 -3.41 24.59
N ASP A 142 -8.01 -2.97 25.56
CA ASP A 142 -9.15 -2.08 25.33
C ASP A 142 -8.73 -0.73 24.73
N GLN A 143 -7.63 -0.17 25.22
CA GLN A 143 -7.08 1.07 24.70
C GLN A 143 -6.54 0.89 23.28
N ILE A 144 -5.86 -0.22 22.98
CA ILE A 144 -5.44 -0.55 21.61
C ILE A 144 -6.66 -0.67 20.69
N ALA A 145 -7.73 -1.34 21.14
CA ALA A 145 -8.95 -1.45 20.36
C ALA A 145 -9.60 -0.09 20.08
N THR A 146 -9.64 0.78 21.08
CA THR A 146 -10.14 2.16 20.93
C THR A 146 -9.27 2.99 19.96
N MET A 147 -7.95 2.83 20.01
CA MET A 147 -7.04 3.50 19.07
C MET A 147 -7.21 2.95 17.64
N ALA A 148 -7.34 1.63 17.51
CA ALA A 148 -7.57 0.95 16.23
C ALA A 148 -8.91 1.36 15.60
N ASP A 149 -9.97 1.51 16.39
CA ASP A 149 -11.26 2.03 15.93
C ASP A 149 -11.09 3.41 15.28
N LYS A 150 -10.42 4.34 15.97
CA LYS A 150 -10.15 5.69 15.46
C LYS A 150 -9.34 5.65 14.16
N ILE A 151 -8.27 4.86 14.14
CA ILE A 151 -7.44 4.68 12.95
C ILE A 151 -8.28 4.23 11.74
N LEU A 152 -9.15 3.23 11.93
CA LEU A 152 -9.99 2.72 10.86
C LEU A 152 -11.10 3.70 10.47
N GLU A 153 -11.60 4.50 11.40
CA GLU A 153 -12.52 5.61 11.12
C GLU A 153 -11.86 6.66 10.21
N PHE A 154 -10.62 7.06 10.49
CA PHE A 154 -9.87 7.99 9.64
C PHE A 154 -9.41 7.38 8.31
N SER A 155 -9.26 6.05 8.27
CA SER A 155 -8.87 5.31 7.06
C SER A 155 -10.06 4.95 6.18
N ARG A 156 -11.30 5.04 6.70
CA ARG A 156 -12.50 4.93 5.87
C ARG A 156 -12.54 6.13 4.94
N PRO A 157 -12.60 5.93 3.61
CA PRO A 157 -12.81 7.04 2.70
C PRO A 157 -14.19 7.62 3.00
N SER A 158 -14.22 8.71 3.76
CA SER A 158 -15.43 9.50 3.90
C SER A 158 -15.82 9.99 2.51
N PRO A 159 -17.09 9.86 2.08
CA PRO A 159 -17.53 10.41 0.81
C PRO A 159 -17.41 11.95 0.75
N SER A 160 -17.14 12.61 1.88
CA SER A 160 -16.94 14.06 1.98
C SER A 160 -15.54 14.49 2.44
N GLN A 161 -14.64 13.56 2.77
CA GLN A 161 -13.27 13.87 3.16
C GLN A 161 -12.34 13.29 2.11
N GLY A 162 -12.07 14.10 1.08
CA GLY A 162 -10.95 13.88 0.19
C GLY A 162 -9.69 13.82 1.03
N LEU A 163 -9.23 12.60 1.34
CA LEU A 163 -7.83 12.34 1.53
C LEU A 163 -7.12 13.03 0.36
N TYR A 164 -6.27 14.01 0.68
CA TYR A 164 -5.16 14.39 -0.18
C TYR A 164 -4.19 13.21 -0.22
N ALA A 165 -4.64 12.06 -0.70
CA ALA A 165 -3.80 11.25 -1.54
C ALA A 165 -3.52 12.12 -2.76
N CYS A 166 -2.25 12.25 -3.13
CA CYS A 166 -1.87 12.78 -4.42
C CYS A 166 -2.37 11.83 -5.53
N THR A 167 -3.68 11.78 -5.74
CA THR A 167 -4.35 11.04 -6.80
C THR A 167 -5.62 11.79 -7.15
N GLU A 168 -5.57 12.39 -8.34
CA GLU A 168 -6.60 12.97 -9.21
C GLU A 168 -8.00 13.37 -8.68
N PRO A 169 -8.50 14.58 -9.03
CA PRO A 169 -9.88 15.03 -8.76
C PRO A 169 -10.95 14.35 -9.65
N PRO A 170 -12.26 14.36 -9.26
CA PRO A 170 -13.37 13.68 -9.95
C PRO A 170 -13.84 14.45 -11.23
N PRO A 171 -14.76 13.90 -12.06
CA PRO A 171 -14.68 13.89 -13.53
C PRO A 171 -15.01 15.24 -14.14
N THR A 172 -14.06 16.16 -14.09
CA THR A 172 -13.77 16.89 -15.31
C THR A 172 -13.20 15.88 -16.30
N PRO A 173 -13.42 16.02 -17.62
CA PRO A 173 -12.74 15.17 -18.60
C PRO A 173 -11.24 15.46 -18.49
N SER A 174 -10.61 14.80 -17.54
CA SER A 174 -9.20 14.92 -17.27
C SER A 174 -8.54 14.48 -18.57
N PRO A 175 -7.61 15.28 -19.09
CA PRO A 175 -6.90 14.91 -20.29
C PRO A 175 -6.17 13.59 -19.97
N THR A 176 -6.74 12.48 -20.43
CA THR A 176 -6.16 11.13 -20.35
C THR A 176 -4.67 11.21 -20.68
N LYS A 177 -3.84 10.26 -20.22
CA LYS A 177 -2.41 10.23 -20.59
C LYS A 177 -2.15 10.52 -22.08
N ASN A 178 -3.10 10.16 -22.95
CA ASN A 178 -3.16 10.54 -24.37
C ASN A 178 -3.32 12.04 -24.63
N SER A 179 -4.18 12.76 -23.93
CA SER A 179 -4.30 14.21 -24.05
C SER A 179 -3.13 14.97 -23.41
N LEU A 180 -2.50 14.43 -22.36
CA LEU A 180 -1.27 15.02 -21.83
C LEU A 180 -0.10 14.78 -22.80
N ALA A 181 0.00 13.57 -23.37
CA ALA A 181 0.92 13.25 -24.47
C ALA A 181 0.69 14.15 -25.69
N LYS A 182 -0.56 14.35 -26.12
CA LYS A 182 -0.91 15.28 -27.21
C LYS A 182 -0.50 16.73 -26.91
N LYS A 183 -0.65 17.18 -25.65
CA LYS A 183 -0.20 18.52 -25.24
C LYS A 183 1.33 18.62 -25.23
N ILE A 184 2.04 17.57 -24.82
CA ILE A 184 3.50 17.47 -24.87
C ILE A 184 4.00 17.44 -26.33
N ASP A 185 3.36 16.69 -27.21
CA ASP A 185 3.69 16.65 -28.64
C ASP A 185 3.44 18.00 -29.33
N ALA A 186 2.30 18.63 -29.03
CA ALA A 186 1.99 19.97 -29.54
C ALA A 186 2.98 21.02 -29.04
N LEU A 187 3.40 20.94 -27.77
CA LEU A 187 4.41 21.82 -27.21
C LEU A 187 5.78 21.57 -27.86
N THR A 188 6.15 20.31 -28.06
CA THR A 188 7.39 19.90 -28.76
C THR A 188 7.42 20.41 -30.19
N GLN A 189 6.30 20.34 -30.92
CA GLN A 189 6.18 20.91 -32.27
C GLN A 189 6.35 22.44 -32.24
N ARG A 190 5.72 23.12 -31.29
CA ARG A 190 5.80 24.59 -31.17
C ARG A 190 7.21 25.07 -30.84
N ILE A 191 7.94 24.32 -30.01
CA ILE A 191 9.36 24.56 -29.71
C ILE A 191 10.21 24.31 -30.96
N ASN A 192 9.98 23.23 -31.71
CA ASN A 192 10.71 22.96 -32.96
C ASN A 192 10.47 24.03 -34.03
N ASP A 193 9.24 24.53 -34.17
CA ASP A 193 8.91 25.61 -35.08
C ASP A 193 9.55 26.94 -34.65
N LEU A 194 9.59 27.21 -33.35
CA LEU A 194 10.29 28.38 -32.81
C LEU A 194 11.81 28.28 -33.04
N CYS A 195 12.42 27.12 -32.78
CA CYS A 195 13.83 26.84 -33.08
C CYS A 195 14.13 26.97 -34.58
N ARG A 196 13.22 26.52 -35.45
CA ARG A 196 13.32 26.69 -36.91
C ARG A 196 13.14 28.15 -37.33
N ALA A 197 12.26 28.91 -36.69
CA ALA A 197 12.07 30.33 -36.97
C ALA A 197 13.29 31.17 -36.53
N ILE A 198 13.87 30.84 -35.39
CA ILE A 198 15.11 31.46 -34.88
C ILE A 198 16.31 31.04 -35.74
N GLY A 199 16.38 29.77 -36.16
CA GLY A 199 17.40 29.24 -37.06
C GLY A 199 17.28 29.71 -38.51
N ARG A 200 16.06 30.07 -38.95
CA ARG A 200 15.76 30.72 -40.23
C ARG A 200 15.67 32.23 -40.08
N ARG A 201 16.54 32.85 -39.28
CA ARG A 201 16.85 34.27 -39.50
C ARG A 201 17.37 34.36 -40.94
N PRO A 202 16.63 34.98 -41.90
CA PRO A 202 17.17 35.17 -43.22
C PRO A 202 18.35 36.10 -42.99
N ARG A 203 19.57 35.59 -43.21
CA ARG A 203 20.71 36.46 -43.44
C ARG A 203 20.30 37.21 -44.70
N SER A 204 19.79 38.42 -44.52
CA SER A 204 19.31 39.31 -45.56
C SER A 204 20.47 39.62 -46.50
N ARG A 205 20.68 38.71 -47.46
CA ARG A 205 21.38 38.98 -48.70
C ARG A 205 20.40 39.71 -49.60
N SER A 206 20.18 40.98 -49.30
CA SER A 206 19.64 41.96 -50.24
C SER A 206 20.86 42.61 -50.89
N ARG A 207 21.52 41.93 -51.84
CA ARG A 207 21.43 42.25 -53.28
C ARG A 207 21.00 43.70 -53.51
N SER A 208 21.99 44.53 -53.76
CA SER A 208 21.92 45.87 -54.33
C SER A 208 20.97 45.88 -55.53
N GLY A 209 19.77 46.42 -55.33
CA GLY A 209 18.79 46.71 -56.39
C GLY A 209 18.61 48.21 -56.45
N SER A 210 19.18 48.82 -57.46
CA SER A 210 19.07 50.24 -57.80
C SER A 210 17.62 50.67 -58.03
N VAL A 211 17.38 51.99 -57.95
CA VAL A 211 16.16 52.73 -58.36
C VAL A 211 15.11 52.79 -57.24
N SER A 212 14.72 53.94 -56.68
CA SER A 212 14.36 55.22 -57.30
C SER A 212 14.73 56.41 -56.41
N ARG A 213 15.66 57.26 -56.86
CA ARG A 213 15.84 58.60 -56.30
C ARG A 213 14.80 59.53 -56.93
N SER A 214 13.86 59.97 -56.10
CA SER A 214 13.01 61.13 -56.35
C SER A 214 13.89 62.30 -56.79
N ARG A 215 13.81 62.67 -58.06
CA ARG A 215 14.49 63.85 -58.60
C ARG A 215 13.70 65.07 -58.12
N SER A 216 14.05 65.55 -56.93
CA SER A 216 13.61 66.86 -56.46
C SER A 216 14.14 67.91 -57.43
N ASP A 217 13.19 68.72 -57.91
CA ASP A 217 13.36 69.82 -58.83
C ASP A 217 14.12 70.95 -58.14
N SER A 218 15.45 70.82 -58.03
CA SER A 218 16.30 71.90 -57.57
C SER A 218 16.51 72.85 -58.76
N VAL A 219 15.58 73.78 -58.91
CA VAL A 219 15.74 74.97 -59.75
C VAL A 219 17.06 75.63 -59.33
N SER A 220 18.08 75.51 -60.18
CA SER A 220 19.33 76.25 -60.03
C SER A 220 18.97 77.73 -59.92
N ARG A 221 19.70 78.47 -59.07
CA ARG A 221 19.44 79.88 -58.71
C ARG A 221 19.40 80.85 -59.94
N PHE A 222 19.71 80.35 -61.13
CA PHE A 222 19.71 81.05 -62.42
C PHE A 222 18.65 80.53 -63.43
N GLY A 223 17.72 79.66 -63.04
CA GLY A 223 16.66 79.14 -63.93
C GLY A 223 17.14 78.12 -64.97
N TRP A 224 18.28 77.47 -64.73
CA TRP A 224 18.87 76.50 -65.64
C TRP A 224 18.49 75.06 -65.27
N CYS A 225 18.22 74.23 -66.26
CA CYS A 225 17.96 72.80 -66.05
C CYS A 225 19.24 72.05 -65.64
N TRP A 226 19.07 70.85 -65.08
CA TRP A 226 20.19 70.03 -64.58
C TRP A 226 21.30 69.82 -65.62
N TYR A 227 20.95 69.63 -66.90
CA TYR A 227 21.92 69.44 -67.98
C TYR A 227 22.79 70.69 -68.19
N HIS A 228 22.18 71.89 -68.30
CA HIS A 228 22.93 73.14 -68.45
C HIS A 228 23.67 73.55 -67.16
N SER A 229 23.12 73.23 -65.98
CA SER A 229 23.82 73.47 -64.72
C SER A 229 25.10 72.64 -64.57
N LYS A 230 25.18 71.48 -65.22
CA LYS A 230 26.33 70.57 -65.11
C LYS A 230 27.31 70.68 -66.27
N TYR A 231 26.82 70.94 -67.49
CA TYR A 231 27.63 70.88 -68.71
C TYR A 231 27.68 72.21 -69.48
N ALA A 232 26.93 73.24 -69.06
CA ALA A 232 26.84 74.55 -69.71
C ALA A 232 26.61 74.41 -71.23
N GLU A 233 27.35 75.15 -72.05
CA GLU A 233 27.18 75.21 -73.52
C GLU A 233 27.40 73.88 -74.24
N LYS A 234 28.05 72.91 -73.58
CA LYS A 234 28.29 71.57 -74.14
C LYS A 234 27.13 70.59 -73.88
N ALA A 235 26.01 71.05 -73.32
CA ALA A 235 24.87 70.19 -73.05
C ALA A 235 24.13 69.83 -74.36
N GLU A 236 24.02 68.54 -74.65
CA GLU A 236 23.34 68.04 -75.86
C GLU A 236 21.81 67.95 -75.70
N ARG A 237 21.30 68.13 -74.46
CA ARG A 237 19.86 68.04 -74.15
C ARG A 237 19.45 69.13 -73.18
N CYS A 238 18.34 69.79 -73.49
CA CYS A 238 17.71 70.81 -72.66
C CYS A 238 16.31 70.37 -72.24
N THR A 239 15.94 70.59 -70.97
CA THR A 239 14.58 70.37 -70.46
C THR A 239 13.96 71.69 -70.03
N GLN A 240 12.79 72.02 -70.59
CA GLN A 240 12.07 73.27 -70.29
C GLN A 240 11.30 73.18 -68.96
N PRO A 241 11.15 74.29 -68.21
CA PRO A 241 11.62 75.65 -68.54
C PRO A 241 13.10 75.86 -68.19
N CYS A 242 13.93 76.26 -69.17
CA CYS A 242 15.35 76.55 -68.97
C CYS A 242 15.73 77.87 -69.66
N THR A 243 16.34 78.78 -68.92
CA THR A 243 16.72 80.13 -69.37
C THR A 243 18.19 80.24 -69.82
N PHE A 244 18.84 79.13 -70.17
CA PHE A 244 20.24 79.11 -70.58
C PHE A 244 20.40 79.61 -72.03
N GLN A 245 21.25 80.62 -72.23
CA GLN A 245 21.64 81.12 -73.56
C GLN A 245 23.13 80.83 -73.79
N PRO A 246 23.51 80.11 -74.86
CA PRO A 246 24.91 79.91 -75.22
C PRO A 246 25.52 81.24 -75.69
N SER A 247 26.70 81.58 -75.20
CA SER A 247 27.44 82.77 -75.60
C SER A 247 28.27 82.44 -76.84
N GLY A 248 27.61 82.44 -78.00
CA GLY A 248 28.30 82.24 -79.28
C GLY A 248 29.05 83.50 -79.72
N ASN A 249 30.30 83.33 -80.11
CA ASN A 249 31.03 84.24 -80.99
C ASN A 249 30.91 83.76 -82.43
#